data_AF-Q5A2K4-F1
#
_entry.id   AF-Q5A2K4-F1
#
_cell.length_a   1.000
_cell.length_b   1.000
_cell.length_c   1.000
_cell.angle_alpha   90.00
_cell.angle_beta   90.00
_cell.angle_gamma   90.00
#
_symmetry.space_group_name_H-M   'P 1'
#
loop_
_entity.id
_entity.type
_entity.pdbx_description
1 polymer ?
#
loop_
_entity_poly.entity_id
_entity_poly.type
_entity_poly.pdbx_seq_one_letter_code
_entity_poly.pdbx_strand_id
1 'polypeptide(L)'
;MSSKQEISKKIISLLNTLPKEKLKHYSSFKDSQIKRFSDLQKVNQISEQDLKLQYIALKNLCNDKYKRYYELDDKLLRPKGNPHYYERLMNEINGEKKENLFSALRTVVFGK
;
A
#
# COMPACT_ATOMS: atom_id res chain seq x y z
N MET A 1 -10.31 29.79 -4.99
CA MET A 1 -10.50 28.57 -4.17
C MET A 1 -9.69 28.74 -2.89
N SER A 2 -10.03 28.05 -1.81
CA SER A 2 -9.18 28.05 -0.61
C SER A 2 -7.89 27.24 -0.88
N SER A 3 -6.77 27.64 -0.28
CA SER A 3 -5.50 26.89 -0.33
C SER A 3 -5.70 25.40 0.00
N LYS A 4 -6.55 25.10 1.00
CA LYS A 4 -6.89 23.71 1.37
C LYS A 4 -7.54 22.92 0.23
N GLN A 5 -8.44 23.54 -0.54
CA GLN A 5 -9.11 22.90 -1.66
C GLN A 5 -8.14 22.61 -2.80
N GLU A 6 -7.18 23.50 -3.05
CA GLU A 6 -6.14 23.31 -4.07
C GLU A 6 -5.21 22.15 -3.70
N ILE A 7 -4.80 22.05 -2.44
CA ILE A 7 -4.00 20.91 -1.96
C ILE A 7 -4.81 19.61 -2.08
N SER A 8 -6.08 19.62 -1.70
CA SER A 8 -6.95 18.44 -1.83
C SER A 8 -7.05 17.94 -3.28
N LYS A 9 -7.20 18.85 -4.25
CA LYS A 9 -7.20 18.51 -5.68
C LYS A 9 -5.88 17.88 -6.13
N LYS A 10 -4.74 18.40 -5.65
CA LYS A 10 -3.42 17.81 -5.93
C LYS A 10 -3.30 16.40 -5.33
N ILE A 11 -3.82 16.17 -4.14
CA ILE A 11 -3.89 14.84 -3.52
C ILE A 11 -4.73 13.90 -4.37
N ILE A 12 -5.95 14.29 -4.78
CA ILE A 12 -6.82 13.48 -5.64
C ILE A 12 -6.14 13.16 -6.97
N SER A 13 -5.45 14.13 -7.58
CA SER A 13 -4.68 13.92 -8.80
C SER A 13 -3.60 12.84 -8.62
N LEU A 14 -2.84 12.87 -7.52
CA LEU A 14 -1.86 11.81 -7.20
C LEU A 14 -2.52 10.46 -6.89
N LEU A 15 -3.65 10.43 -6.17
CA LEU A 15 -4.39 9.19 -5.93
C LEU A 15 -4.83 8.53 -7.23
N ASN A 16 -5.16 9.34 -8.24
CA ASN A 16 -5.54 8.84 -9.56
C ASN A 16 -4.40 8.17 -10.32
N THR A 17 -3.14 8.48 -10.03
CA THR A 17 -1.97 7.83 -10.65
C THR A 17 -1.57 6.51 -9.99
N LEU A 18 -2.18 6.14 -8.86
CA LEU A 18 -1.87 4.88 -8.17
C LEU A 18 -2.26 3.66 -9.03
N PRO A 19 -1.45 2.59 -9.00
CA PRO A 19 -1.75 1.36 -9.72
C PRO A 19 -3.02 0.68 -9.16
N LYS A 20 -3.60 -0.22 -9.95
CA LYS A 20 -4.72 -1.04 -9.51
C LYS A 20 -4.30 -1.94 -8.34
N GLU A 21 -5.07 -1.90 -7.26
CA GLU A 21 -4.83 -2.74 -6.09
C GLU A 21 -5.07 -4.22 -6.42
N LYS A 22 -4.08 -5.08 -6.11
CA LYS A 22 -4.13 -6.52 -6.36
C LYS A 22 -5.04 -7.26 -5.37
N LEU A 23 -5.11 -6.79 -4.13
CA LEU A 23 -5.96 -7.32 -3.08
C LEU A 23 -7.05 -6.31 -2.71
N LYS A 24 -8.31 -6.66 -2.96
CA LYS A 24 -9.49 -5.88 -2.54
C LYS A 24 -10.39 -6.74 -1.66
N HIS A 25 -10.10 -6.79 -0.35
CA HIS A 25 -10.91 -7.60 0.56
C HIS A 25 -12.21 -6.90 0.99
N TYR A 26 -12.15 -5.61 1.35
CA TYR A 26 -13.32 -4.84 1.82
C TYR A 26 -13.27 -3.34 1.49
N SER A 27 -12.08 -2.82 1.22
CA SER A 27 -11.87 -1.40 0.94
C SER A 27 -10.74 -1.26 -0.06
N SER A 28 -10.71 -0.12 -0.74
CA SER A 28 -9.57 0.31 -1.53
C SER A 28 -8.96 1.56 -0.90
N PHE A 29 -7.64 1.57 -0.80
CA PHE A 29 -6.92 2.77 -0.37
C PHE A 29 -7.25 3.94 -1.28
N LYS A 30 -7.15 3.75 -2.60
CA LYS A 30 -7.47 4.80 -3.58
C LYS A 30 -8.90 5.31 -3.41
N ASP A 31 -9.89 4.43 -3.38
CA ASP A 31 -11.30 4.82 -3.33
C ASP A 31 -11.65 5.52 -2.01
N SER A 32 -11.14 4.99 -0.88
CA SER A 32 -11.38 5.58 0.45
C SER A 32 -10.75 6.98 0.59
N GLN A 33 -9.53 7.17 0.08
CA GLN A 33 -8.87 8.47 0.12
C GLN A 33 -9.52 9.47 -0.85
N ILE A 34 -9.91 9.06 -2.06
CA ILE A 34 -10.64 9.94 -2.98
C ILE A 34 -11.94 10.41 -2.35
N LYS A 35 -12.69 9.51 -1.70
CA LYS A 35 -13.91 9.87 -0.97
C LYS A 35 -13.64 10.87 0.15
N ARG A 36 -12.54 10.68 0.91
CA ARG A 36 -12.14 11.58 2.00
C ARG A 36 -11.79 12.98 1.51
N PHE A 37 -11.00 13.10 0.44
CA PHE A 37 -10.51 14.39 -0.06
C PHE A 37 -11.50 15.10 -0.98
N SER A 38 -12.47 14.39 -1.55
CA SER A 38 -13.60 14.99 -2.27
C SER A 38 -14.62 15.64 -1.33
N ASP A 39 -14.64 15.25 -0.05
CA ASP A 39 -15.53 15.80 0.97
C ASP A 39 -14.96 17.09 1.56
N LEU A 40 -15.54 18.24 1.15
CA LEU A 40 -15.10 19.56 1.57
C LEU A 40 -15.22 19.78 3.09
N GLN A 41 -16.20 19.17 3.75
CA GLN A 41 -16.37 19.32 5.20
C GLN A 41 -15.19 18.70 5.94
N LYS A 42 -14.78 17.49 5.52
CA LYS A 42 -13.61 16.81 6.08
C LYS A 42 -12.31 17.53 5.76
N VAL A 43 -12.15 18.04 4.54
CA VAL A 43 -10.95 18.80 4.15
C VAL A 43 -10.81 20.07 4.99
N ASN A 44 -11.92 20.76 5.27
CA ASN A 44 -11.89 22.00 6.05
C ASN A 44 -11.49 21.79 7.51
N GLN A 45 -11.79 20.62 8.08
CA GLN A 45 -11.39 20.21 9.44
C GLN A 45 -9.88 19.95 9.57
N ILE A 46 -9.17 19.68 8.49
CA ILE A 46 -7.72 19.41 8.50
C ILE A 46 -6.98 20.74 8.39
N SER A 47 -5.91 20.94 9.16
CA SER A 47 -5.07 22.14 9.04
C SER A 47 -4.41 22.20 7.64
N GLU A 48 -4.10 23.40 7.16
CA GLU A 48 -3.41 23.52 5.86
C GLU A 48 -2.02 22.86 5.90
N GLN A 49 -1.32 22.96 7.03
CA GLN A 49 -0.04 22.32 7.25
C GLN A 49 -0.13 20.79 7.15
N ASP A 50 -1.14 20.18 7.77
CA ASP A 50 -1.33 18.73 7.72
C ASP A 50 -1.75 18.25 6.35
N LEU A 51 -2.52 19.05 5.58
CA LEU A 51 -2.81 18.75 4.18
C LEU A 51 -1.54 18.76 3.33
N LYS A 52 -0.65 19.73 3.54
CA LYS A 52 0.66 19.79 2.87
C LYS A 52 1.53 18.57 3.22
N LEU A 53 1.58 18.18 4.49
CA LEU A 53 2.31 16.98 4.93
C LEU A 53 1.75 15.70 4.30
N GLN A 54 0.42 15.55 4.25
CA GLN A 54 -0.23 14.42 3.61
C GLN A 54 0.05 14.36 2.11
N TYR A 55 0.03 15.51 1.42
CA TYR A 55 0.42 15.59 0.02
C TYR A 55 1.87 15.15 -0.22
N ILE A 56 2.81 15.62 0.60
CA ILE A 56 4.22 15.24 0.51
C ILE A 56 4.42 13.75 0.79
N ALA A 57 3.73 13.20 1.79
CA ALA A 57 3.77 11.78 2.11
C ALA A 57 3.27 10.92 0.94
N LEU A 58 2.12 11.28 0.35
CA LEU A 58 1.58 10.58 -0.81
C LEU A 58 2.52 10.69 -2.01
N LYS A 59 3.08 11.87 -2.28
CA LYS A 59 4.06 12.07 -3.36
C LYS A 59 5.30 11.19 -3.18
N ASN A 60 5.82 11.09 -1.95
CA ASN A 60 6.97 10.23 -1.64
C ASN A 60 6.64 8.75 -1.86
N LEU A 61 5.42 8.33 -1.52
CA LEU A 61 4.94 6.98 -1.76
C LEU A 61 4.83 6.68 -3.26
N CYS A 62 4.17 7.54 -4.04
CA CYS A 62 4.01 7.37 -5.49
C CYS A 62 5.36 7.36 -6.24
N ASN A 63 6.34 8.09 -5.73
CA ASN A 63 7.67 8.20 -6.34
C ASN A 63 8.67 7.15 -5.83
N ASP A 64 8.21 6.14 -5.08
CA ASP A 64 9.07 5.08 -4.56
C ASP A 64 10.30 5.63 -3.78
N LYS A 65 10.17 6.80 -3.12
CA LYS A 65 11.31 7.56 -2.57
C LYS A 65 12.20 6.71 -1.64
N TYR A 66 11.58 5.80 -0.89
CA TYR A 66 12.25 4.94 0.09
C TYR A 66 12.30 3.47 -0.33
N LYS A 67 11.95 3.14 -1.58
CA LYS A 67 11.89 1.74 -2.07
C LYS A 67 13.20 0.98 -1.92
N ARG A 68 14.32 1.69 -2.04
CA ARG A 68 15.68 1.13 -1.90
C ARG A 68 16.37 1.56 -0.62
N TYR A 69 15.63 2.15 0.33
CA TYR A 69 16.22 2.58 1.59
C TYR A 69 16.68 1.38 2.43
N TYR A 70 16.00 0.24 2.29
CA TYR A 70 16.43 -1.04 2.80
C TYR A 70 16.61 -1.99 1.62
N GLU A 71 17.84 -2.40 1.35
CA GLU A 71 18.11 -3.39 0.31
C GLU A 71 17.50 -4.74 0.71
N LEU A 72 16.78 -5.36 -0.23
CA LEU A 72 16.22 -6.69 -0.05
C LEU A 72 17.27 -7.71 -0.48
N ASP A 73 18.06 -8.18 0.48
CA ASP A 73 19.05 -9.23 0.26
C ASP A 73 18.42 -10.63 0.30
N ASP A 74 19.20 -11.64 -0.10
CA ASP A 74 18.79 -13.05 -0.02
C ASP A 74 18.49 -13.49 1.41
N LYS A 75 19.10 -12.86 2.42
CA LYS A 75 18.87 -13.18 3.84
C LYS A 75 17.44 -12.82 4.25
N LEU A 76 16.90 -11.72 3.74
CA LEU A 76 15.52 -11.31 3.94
C LEU A 76 14.57 -12.08 3.02
N LEU A 77 14.87 -12.19 1.72
CA LEU A 77 13.96 -12.80 0.75
C LEU A 77 13.87 -14.33 0.85
N ARG A 78 14.90 -14.99 1.39
CA ARG A 78 15.00 -16.45 1.51
C ARG A 78 15.47 -16.85 2.92
N PRO A 79 14.62 -16.69 3.95
CA PRO A 79 15.00 -16.99 5.32
C PRO A 79 15.26 -18.50 5.49
N LYS A 80 16.29 -18.85 6.29
CA LYS A 80 16.77 -20.25 6.44
C LYS A 80 15.68 -21.26 6.81
N GLY A 81 14.72 -20.88 7.66
CA GLY A 81 13.65 -21.75 8.11
C GLY A 81 12.49 -21.90 7.13
N ASN A 82 12.29 -20.94 6.21
CA ASN A 82 11.22 -20.98 5.21
C ASN A 82 11.65 -20.22 3.93
N PRO A 83 12.54 -20.80 3.11
CA PRO A 83 13.15 -20.10 1.98
C PRO A 83 12.14 -19.61 0.92
N HIS A 84 10.96 -20.25 0.85
CA HIS A 84 9.90 -19.94 -0.11
C HIS A 84 8.81 -19.03 0.47
N TYR A 85 9.00 -18.47 1.67
CA TYR A 85 7.98 -17.68 2.35
C TYR A 85 7.43 -16.53 1.49
N TYR A 86 8.30 -15.65 0.99
CA TYR A 86 7.88 -14.50 0.19
C TYR A 86 7.39 -14.90 -1.20
N GLU A 87 7.96 -15.94 -1.79
CA GLU A 87 7.47 -16.50 -3.07
C GLU A 87 6.01 -16.93 -2.94
N ARG A 88 5.67 -17.66 -1.87
CA ARG A 88 4.29 -18.09 -1.59
C ARG A 88 3.36 -16.89 -1.38
N LEU A 89 3.77 -15.91 -0.57
CA LEU A 89 3.00 -14.68 -0.38
C LEU A 89 2.75 -13.94 -1.71
N MET A 90 3.78 -13.83 -2.56
CA MET A 90 3.64 -13.17 -3.86
C MET A 90 2.73 -13.94 -4.81
N ASN A 91 2.80 -15.28 -4.81
CA ASN A 91 1.90 -16.14 -5.59
C ASN A 91 0.45 -15.98 -5.13
N GLU A 92 0.19 -15.87 -3.83
CA GLU A 92 -1.15 -15.58 -3.28
C GLU A 92 -1.64 -14.19 -3.69
N ILE A 93 -0.80 -13.17 -3.57
CA ILE A 93 -1.12 -11.78 -3.95
C ILE A 93 -1.41 -11.66 -5.45
N ASN A 94 -0.69 -12.42 -6.27
CA ASN A 94 -0.89 -12.45 -7.72
C ASN A 94 -2.06 -13.35 -8.16
N GLY A 95 -2.64 -14.14 -7.25
CA GLY A 95 -3.74 -15.06 -7.53
C GLY A 95 -3.32 -16.37 -8.20
N GLU A 96 -2.04 -16.72 -8.15
CA GLU A 96 -1.47 -17.91 -8.79
C GLU A 96 -1.76 -19.18 -7.99
N LYS A 97 -1.66 -19.12 -6.65
CA LYS A 97 -1.92 -20.24 -5.74
C LYS A 97 -2.45 -19.70 -4.42
N LYS A 98 -3.51 -20.33 -3.87
CA LYS A 98 -3.94 -20.10 -2.48
C LYS A 98 -3.51 -21.28 -1.65
N GLU A 99 -2.78 -21.05 -0.57
CA GLU A 99 -2.57 -22.10 0.41
C GLU A 99 -3.88 -22.45 1.12
N ASN A 100 -4.09 -23.74 1.33
CA ASN A 100 -5.14 -24.23 2.20
C ASN A 100 -4.57 -24.47 3.61
N LEU A 101 -5.46 -24.59 4.61
CA LEU A 101 -5.04 -24.72 6.02
C LEU A 101 -4.08 -25.90 6.23
N PHE A 102 -4.26 -26.99 5.49
CA PHE A 102 -3.39 -28.16 5.56
C PHE A 102 -1.98 -27.89 4.98
N SER A 103 -1.89 -27.23 3.83
CA SER A 103 -0.58 -26.85 3.26
C SER A 103 0.15 -25.83 4.13
N ALA A 104 -0.58 -24.89 4.74
CA ALA A 104 -0.01 -23.92 5.67
C ALA A 104 0.57 -24.61 6.93
N LEU A 105 -0.17 -25.56 7.53
CA LEU A 105 0.33 -26.34 8.67
C LEU A 105 1.58 -27.14 8.29
N ARG A 106 1.57 -27.83 7.14
CA ARG A 106 2.73 -28.57 6.63
C ARG A 106 3.94 -27.65 6.47
N THR A 107 3.74 -26.46 5.93
CA THR A 107 4.81 -25.47 5.73
C THR A 107 5.40 -24.99 7.04
N VAL A 108 4.58 -24.76 8.08
CA VAL A 108 5.09 -24.35 9.40
C VAL A 108 5.91 -25.47 10.05
N VAL A 109 5.45 -26.72 9.93
CA VAL A 109 6.10 -27.88 10.57
C VAL A 109 7.36 -28.33 9.84
N PHE A 110 7.33 -28.38 8.50
CA PHE A 110 8.42 -28.93 7.69
C PHE A 110 9.22 -27.87 6.93
N GLY A 111 8.80 -26.61 6.94
CA GLY A 111 9.41 -25.54 6.12
C GLY A 111 9.13 -25.68 4.62
N LYS A 112 8.24 -26.59 4.21
CA LYS A 112 7.92 -26.95 2.81
C LYS A 112 6.49 -27.46 2.65
#